data_AF-A0A354IYK2-F1
#
_entry.id   AF-A0A354IYK2-F1
#
_cell.length_a   1.000
_cell.length_b   1.000
_cell.length_c   1.000
_cell.angle_alpha   90.00
_cell.angle_beta   90.00
_cell.angle_gamma   90.00
#
_symmetry.space_group_name_H-M   'P 1'
#
loop_
_entity.id
_entity.type
_entity.pdbx_description
1 polymer ?
#
loop_
_entity_poly.entity_id
_entity_poly.type
_entity_poly.pdbx_seq_one_letter_code
_entity_poly.pdbx_strand_id
1 'polypeptide(L)'
;MEALLTVSALVAAGLLAWAIPRWRLHRALARPLPQEALDTLARNVEQYGGMDAAQRTRLERLVRRFLHEKTFVGCAGLEITDEMRVTIAGQACLLLLGTRGELVYPTLHSVLVYPGAFLVPRRQVDEAGVVSEERRWSPAF
;
A
#
# COMPACT_ATOMS: atom_id res chain seq x y z
N MET A 1 11.34 -46.00 -6.47
CA MET A 1 12.18 -45.10 -5.64
C MET A 1 12.27 -43.71 -6.27
N GLU A 2 12.60 -43.62 -7.56
CA GLU A 2 12.62 -42.38 -8.39
C GLU A 2 11.36 -41.50 -8.25
N ALA A 3 10.15 -42.08 -8.32
CA ALA A 3 8.89 -41.33 -8.29
C ALA A 3 8.60 -40.62 -6.94
N LEU A 4 9.14 -41.11 -5.83
CA LEU A 4 8.98 -40.47 -4.52
C LEU A 4 9.92 -39.26 -4.37
N LEU A 5 11.07 -39.29 -5.05
CA LEU A 5 12.04 -38.19 -5.06
C LEU A 5 11.54 -37.02 -5.92
N THR A 6 10.91 -37.30 -7.07
CA THR A 6 10.38 -36.25 -7.95
C THR A 6 9.17 -35.53 -7.34
N VAL A 7 8.26 -36.26 -6.70
CA VAL A 7 7.10 -35.66 -6.02
C VAL A 7 7.52 -34.79 -4.84
N SER A 8 8.47 -35.26 -4.02
CA SER A 8 8.97 -34.46 -2.89
C SER A 8 9.72 -33.21 -3.36
N ALA A 9 10.48 -33.28 -4.46
CA ALA A 9 11.13 -32.12 -5.08
C ALA A 9 10.13 -31.08 -5.61
N LEU A 10 9.04 -31.50 -6.26
CA LEU A 10 7.99 -30.58 -6.76
C LEU A 10 7.22 -29.90 -5.61
N VAL A 11 6.90 -30.64 -4.55
CA VAL A 11 6.25 -30.08 -3.36
C VAL A 11 7.18 -29.08 -2.67
N ALA A 12 8.45 -29.42 -2.49
CA ALA A 12 9.44 -28.52 -1.92
C ALA A 12 9.62 -27.26 -2.78
N ALA A 13 9.70 -27.39 -4.11
CA ALA A 13 9.79 -26.26 -5.02
C ALA A 13 8.55 -25.36 -4.96
N GLY A 14 7.35 -25.92 -4.88
CA GLY A 14 6.10 -25.17 -4.71
C GLY A 14 6.05 -24.42 -3.37
N LEU A 15 6.43 -25.09 -2.26
CA LEU A 15 6.52 -24.47 -0.94
C LEU A 15 7.56 -23.36 -0.89
N LEU A 16 8.75 -23.57 -1.48
CA LEU A 16 9.79 -22.55 -1.62
C LEU A 16 9.29 -21.37 -2.46
N ALA A 17 8.70 -21.60 -3.62
CA ALA A 17 8.17 -20.54 -4.48
C ALA A 17 7.11 -19.69 -3.76
N TRP A 18 6.31 -20.27 -2.87
CA TRP A 18 5.32 -19.56 -2.07
C TRP A 18 5.90 -18.85 -0.83
N ALA A 19 6.92 -19.44 -0.21
CA ALA A 19 7.55 -18.92 1.00
C ALA A 19 8.61 -17.85 0.72
N ILE A 20 9.42 -17.99 -0.33
CA ILE A 20 10.48 -17.05 -0.73
C ILE A 20 9.99 -15.59 -0.82
N PRO A 21 8.89 -15.24 -1.52
CA PRO A 21 8.44 -13.85 -1.61
C PRO A 21 8.04 -13.28 -0.25
N ARG A 22 7.40 -14.10 0.61
CA ARG A 22 7.09 -13.71 2.00
C ARG A 22 8.37 -13.47 2.82
N TRP A 23 9.39 -14.31 2.65
CA TRP A 23 10.64 -14.20 3.39
C TRP A 23 11.51 -13.03 2.91
N ARG A 24 11.51 -12.76 1.60
CA ARG A 24 12.18 -11.58 1.01
C ARG A 24 11.53 -10.28 1.47
N LEU A 25 10.20 -10.25 1.53
CA LEU A 25 9.44 -9.16 2.14
C LEU A 25 9.85 -8.95 3.60
N HIS A 26 9.86 -10.02 4.41
CA HIS A 26 10.30 -9.93 5.80
C HIS A 26 11.73 -9.39 5.97
N ARG A 27 12.67 -9.75 5.08
CA ARG A 27 14.03 -9.21 5.10
C ARG A 27 14.12 -7.76 4.62
N ALA A 28 13.38 -7.38 3.58
CA ALA A 28 13.37 -5.99 3.10
C ALA A 28 12.74 -5.04 4.12
N LEU A 29 11.72 -5.51 4.85
CA LEU A 29 11.09 -4.81 5.96
C LEU A 29 11.91 -4.80 7.26
N ALA A 30 13.08 -5.44 7.31
CA ALA A 30 13.93 -5.40 8.50
C ALA A 30 14.70 -4.07 8.63
N ARG A 31 14.81 -3.28 7.55
CA ARG A 31 15.49 -1.98 7.61
C ARG A 31 14.59 -0.93 8.26
N PRO A 32 15.09 -0.12 9.21
CA PRO A 32 14.34 1.01 9.76
C PRO A 32 14.01 2.03 8.67
N LEU A 33 12.95 2.82 8.88
CA LEU A 33 12.67 3.98 8.02
C LEU A 33 13.85 4.97 8.12
N PRO A 34 14.29 5.57 6.99
CA PRO A 34 15.33 6.59 7.03
C PRO A 34 14.82 7.83 7.79
N GLN A 35 15.75 8.59 8.37
CA GLN A 35 15.40 9.78 9.18
C GLN A 35 14.55 10.78 8.41
N GLU A 36 14.83 11.01 7.12
CA GLU A 36 14.06 11.92 6.26
C GLU A 36 12.59 11.53 6.15
N ALA A 37 12.29 10.22 6.16
CA ALA A 37 10.92 9.72 6.15
C ALA A 37 10.24 9.93 7.51
N LEU A 38 10.96 9.77 8.62
CA LEU A 38 10.44 10.06 9.95
C LEU A 38 10.13 11.56 10.10
N ASP A 39 11.01 12.42 9.59
CA ASP A 39 10.81 13.87 9.62
C ASP A 39 9.61 14.26 8.74
N THR A 40 9.44 13.59 7.60
CA THR A 40 8.26 13.77 6.74
C THR A 40 6.97 13.36 7.45
N LEU A 41 6.96 12.22 8.15
CA LEU A 41 5.81 11.80 8.94
C LEU A 41 5.49 12.81 10.04
N ALA A 42 6.51 13.29 10.76
CA ALA A 42 6.34 14.27 11.83
C ALA A 42 5.81 15.62 11.31
N ARG A 43 6.18 16.04 10.09
CA ARG A 43 5.70 17.29 9.48
C ARG A 43 4.31 17.16 8.87
N ASN A 44 4.05 16.07 8.13
CA ASN A 44 2.89 15.97 7.24
C ASN A 44 1.74 15.12 7.83
N VAL A 45 1.98 14.43 8.95
CA VAL A 45 0.98 13.61 9.65
C VAL A 45 0.83 14.14 11.08
N GLU A 46 -0.09 15.08 11.27
CA GLU A 46 -0.29 15.78 12.56
C GLU A 46 -0.45 14.82 13.75
N GLN A 47 -1.16 13.72 13.55
CA GLN A 47 -1.41 12.72 14.60
C GLN A 47 -0.12 12.03 15.08
N TYR A 48 0.93 12.01 14.25
CA TYR A 48 2.22 11.39 14.59
C TYR A 48 2.85 12.04 15.83
N GLY A 49 2.75 13.37 15.95
CA GLY A 49 3.31 14.11 17.08
C GLY A 49 2.65 13.75 18.42
N GLY A 50 1.36 13.45 18.43
CA GLY A 50 0.59 13.11 19.63
C GLY A 50 0.65 11.65 20.06
N MET A 51 1.23 10.76 19.24
CA MET A 51 1.28 9.33 19.52
C MET A 51 2.29 8.96 20.61
N ASP A 52 1.94 7.94 21.39
CA ASP A 52 2.90 7.26 22.27
C ASP A 52 3.95 6.46 21.48
N ALA A 53 5.02 6.02 22.15
CA ALA A 53 6.12 5.30 21.51
C ALA A 53 5.68 3.97 20.84
N ALA A 54 4.69 3.28 21.40
CA ALA A 54 4.22 2.01 20.87
C ALA A 54 3.39 2.23 19.58
N GLN A 55 2.52 3.24 19.58
CA GLN A 55 1.75 3.68 18.43
C GLN A 55 2.66 4.16 17.30
N ARG A 56 3.68 4.97 17.59
CA ARG A 56 4.68 5.42 16.60
C ARG A 56 5.41 4.25 15.97
N THR A 57 5.99 3.37 16.80
CA THR A 57 6.69 2.16 16.32
C THR A 57 5.77 1.30 15.44
N ARG A 58 4.50 1.17 15.83
CA ARG A 58 3.51 0.43 15.05
C ARG A 58 3.21 1.12 13.71
N LEU A 59 3.00 2.42 13.71
CA LEU A 59 2.73 3.21 12.50
C LEU A 59 3.90 3.13 11.53
N GLU A 60 5.12 3.39 12.00
CA GLU A 60 6.35 3.30 11.22
C GLU A 60 6.51 1.93 10.53
N ARG A 61 6.21 0.85 11.26
CA ARG A 61 6.22 -0.50 10.71
C ARG A 61 5.18 -0.70 9.60
N LEU A 62 3.97 -0.18 9.78
CA LEU A 62 2.90 -0.23 8.78
C LEU A 62 3.24 0.59 7.54
N VAL A 63 3.75 1.82 7.73
CA VAL A 63 4.20 2.72 6.67
C VAL A 63 5.30 2.06 5.85
N ARG A 64 6.32 1.50 6.51
CA ARG A 64 7.39 0.76 5.82
C ARG A 64 6.85 -0.38 4.97
N ARG A 65 5.88 -1.13 5.49
CA ARG A 65 5.21 -2.20 4.75
C ARG A 65 4.44 -1.63 3.55
N PHE A 66 3.68 -0.56 3.73
CA PHE A 66 2.97 0.12 2.66
C PHE A 66 3.91 0.55 1.53
N LEU A 67 5.02 1.21 1.86
CA LEU A 67 5.99 1.72 0.89
C LEU A 67 6.68 0.62 0.08
N HIS A 68 6.80 -0.58 0.65
CA HIS A 68 7.39 -1.73 -0.02
C HIS A 68 6.38 -2.53 -0.84
N GLU A 69 5.16 -2.71 -0.34
CA GLU A 69 4.13 -3.53 -1.00
C GLU A 69 3.37 -2.76 -2.09
N LYS A 70 3.30 -1.42 -2.02
CA LYS A 70 2.48 -0.61 -2.92
C LYS A 70 3.35 0.16 -3.92
N THR A 71 2.88 0.17 -5.16
CA THR A 71 3.48 1.00 -6.22
C THR A 71 2.79 2.35 -6.28
N PHE A 72 3.56 3.43 -6.47
CA PHE A 72 3.02 4.78 -6.62
C PHE A 72 3.20 5.21 -8.07
N VAL A 73 2.13 5.72 -8.68
CA VAL A 73 2.14 6.17 -10.07
C VAL A 73 1.67 7.62 -10.09
N GLY A 74 2.54 8.50 -10.57
CA GLY A 74 2.19 9.89 -10.82
C GLY A 74 1.52 9.99 -12.19
N CYS A 75 0.34 10.60 -12.22
CA CYS A 75 -0.44 10.80 -13.42
C CYS A 75 -0.35 12.26 -13.89
N ALA A 76 -0.70 12.50 -15.16
CA ALA A 76 -0.70 13.85 -15.76
C ALA A 76 0.65 14.59 -15.66
N GLY A 77 1.76 13.85 -15.82
CA GLY A 77 3.12 14.42 -15.78
C GLY A 77 3.64 14.70 -14.37
N LEU A 78 2.91 14.31 -13.33
CA LEU A 78 3.37 14.41 -11.95
C LEU A 78 4.49 13.39 -11.69
N GLU A 79 5.65 13.86 -11.24
CA GLU A 79 6.71 13.00 -10.71
C GLU A 79 6.45 12.71 -9.24
N ILE A 80 6.49 11.44 -8.85
CA ILE A 80 6.28 11.02 -7.47
C ILE A 80 7.56 11.27 -6.67
N THR A 81 7.46 12.10 -5.64
CA THR A 81 8.57 12.30 -4.67
C THR A 81 8.44 11.34 -3.49
N ASP A 82 9.56 11.07 -2.81
CA ASP A 82 9.54 10.23 -1.60
C ASP A 82 8.72 10.87 -0.47
N GLU A 83 8.71 12.20 -0.38
CA GLU A 83 7.84 12.92 0.57
C GLU A 83 6.36 12.60 0.34
N MET A 84 5.90 12.62 -0.91
CA MET A 84 4.51 12.27 -1.26
C MET A 84 4.21 10.83 -0.87
N ARG A 85 5.11 9.89 -1.17
CA ARG A 85 4.92 8.47 -0.85
C ARG A 85 4.79 8.25 0.65
N VAL A 86 5.68 8.85 1.43
CA VAL A 86 5.70 8.74 2.89
C VAL A 86 4.44 9.39 3.50
N THR A 87 4.04 10.56 3.01
CA THR A 87 2.84 11.26 3.47
C THR A 87 1.59 10.43 3.22
N ILE A 88 1.41 9.91 2.01
CA ILE A 88 0.27 9.07 1.65
C ILE A 88 0.26 7.79 2.48
N ALA A 89 1.42 7.12 2.62
CA ALA A 89 1.53 5.91 3.42
C ALA A 89 1.21 6.17 4.90
N GLY A 90 1.71 7.28 5.46
CA GLY A 90 1.42 7.72 6.82
C GLY A 90 -0.08 7.88 7.06
N GLN A 91 -0.74 8.67 6.22
CA GLN A 91 -2.18 8.93 6.31
C GLN A 91 -3.01 7.65 6.16
N ALA A 92 -2.68 6.79 5.18
CA ALA A 92 -3.38 5.51 5.01
C ALA A 92 -3.18 4.57 6.22
N CYS A 93 -1.98 4.51 6.77
CA CYS A 93 -1.68 3.61 7.88
C CYS A 93 -2.24 4.07 9.23
N LEU A 94 -2.65 5.34 9.38
CA LEU A 94 -3.39 5.81 10.57
C LEU A 94 -4.66 4.97 10.80
N LEU A 95 -5.40 4.70 9.72
CA LEU A 95 -6.65 3.94 9.77
C LEU A 95 -6.45 2.49 10.22
N LEU A 96 -5.23 1.98 10.15
CA LEU A 96 -4.88 0.62 10.52
C LEU A 96 -4.38 0.48 11.96
N LEU A 97 -4.08 1.58 12.65
CA LEU A 97 -3.56 1.56 14.02
C LEU A 97 -4.50 0.90 15.03
N GLY A 98 -5.82 1.04 14.85
CA GLY A 98 -6.83 0.42 15.71
C GLY A 98 -7.13 -1.05 15.39
N THR A 99 -6.65 -1.57 14.25
CA THR A 99 -6.95 -2.95 13.82
C THR A 99 -6.09 -3.95 14.59
N ARG A 100 -6.40 -5.25 14.56
CA ARG A 100 -5.54 -6.30 15.13
C ARG A 100 -4.59 -6.92 14.11
N GLY A 101 -4.68 -6.52 12.83
CA GLY A 101 -3.92 -7.09 11.74
C GLY A 101 -2.61 -6.34 11.44
N GLU A 102 -1.71 -7.03 10.75
CA GLU A 102 -0.49 -6.45 10.17
C GLU A 102 -0.55 -6.31 8.65
N LEU A 103 -1.65 -6.78 8.04
CA LEU A 103 -1.88 -6.68 6.61
C LEU A 103 -2.21 -5.24 6.24
N VAL A 104 -1.47 -4.71 5.27
CA VAL A 104 -1.65 -3.34 4.79
C VAL A 104 -2.35 -3.40 3.45
N TYR A 105 -3.67 -3.19 3.46
CA TYR A 105 -4.53 -3.14 2.27
C TYR A 105 -4.23 -4.28 1.27
N PRO A 106 -4.54 -5.55 1.59
CA PRO A 106 -4.06 -6.70 0.81
C PRO A 106 -4.55 -6.70 -0.65
N THR A 107 -5.68 -6.06 -0.95
CA THR A 107 -6.26 -5.94 -2.29
C THR A 107 -5.77 -4.70 -3.05
N LEU A 108 -5.05 -3.78 -2.39
CA LEU A 108 -4.49 -2.59 -3.01
C LEU A 108 -3.11 -2.91 -3.56
N HIS A 109 -2.89 -2.65 -4.85
CA HIS A 109 -1.59 -2.85 -5.51
C HIS A 109 -0.90 -1.53 -5.85
N SER A 110 -1.67 -0.54 -6.31
CA SER A 110 -1.13 0.73 -6.81
C SER A 110 -1.92 1.92 -6.29
N VAL A 111 -1.20 3.00 -6.00
CA VAL A 111 -1.74 4.31 -5.65
C VAL A 111 -1.48 5.25 -6.81
N LEU A 112 -2.56 5.74 -7.43
CA LEU A 112 -2.52 6.72 -8.50
C LEU A 112 -2.60 8.12 -7.90
N VAL A 113 -1.62 8.97 -8.17
CA VAL A 113 -1.55 10.34 -7.65
C VAL A 113 -1.71 11.32 -8.79
N TYR A 114 -2.64 12.26 -8.61
CA TYR A 114 -2.92 13.33 -9.56
C TYR A 114 -2.60 14.68 -8.92
N PRO A 115 -2.12 15.67 -9.70
CA PRO A 115 -1.78 17.01 -9.19
C PRO A 115 -3.01 17.85 -8.79
N GLY A 116 -4.23 17.37 -9.04
CA GLY A 116 -5.47 18.05 -8.69
C GLY A 116 -6.65 17.09 -8.64
N ALA A 117 -7.82 17.63 -8.27
CA ALA A 117 -9.06 16.87 -8.25
C ALA A 117 -9.42 16.37 -9.65
N PHE A 118 -9.61 15.05 -9.80
CA PHE A 118 -9.97 14.42 -11.06
C PHE A 118 -11.39 13.86 -11.00
N LEU A 119 -12.21 14.20 -11.99
CA LEU A 119 -13.52 13.60 -12.23
C LEU A 119 -13.35 12.37 -13.11
N VAL A 120 -13.63 11.18 -12.58
CA VAL A 120 -13.72 9.96 -13.38
C VAL A 120 -15.14 9.91 -13.99
N PRO A 121 -15.31 10.03 -15.32
CA PRO A 121 -16.59 9.73 -15.93
C PRO A 121 -16.80 8.21 -15.83
N ARG A 122 -17.63 7.76 -14.88
CA ARG A 122 -18.10 6.37 -14.88
C ARG A 122 -19.16 6.22 -15.98
N ARG A 123 -18.82 5.55 -17.08
CA ARG A 123 -19.84 4.97 -17.96
C ARG A 123 -20.49 3.79 -17.23
N GLN A 124 -21.69 3.98 -16.68
CA GLN A 124 -22.58 2.85 -16.50
C GLN A 124 -23.22 2.55 -17.86
N VAL A 125 -23.06 1.32 -18.32
CA VAL A 125 -23.81 0.78 -19.46
C VAL A 125 -24.95 0.00 -18.86
N ASP A 126 -26.19 0.40 -19.15
CA ASP A 126 -27.37 -0.35 -18.75
C ASP A 126 -27.55 -1.61 -19.62
N GLU A 127 -28.52 -2.46 -19.27
CA GLU A 127 -28.81 -3.72 -19.98
C GLU A 127 -29.30 -3.50 -21.43
N ALA A 128 -29.59 -2.24 -21.80
CA ALA A 128 -30.00 -1.82 -23.13
C ALA A 128 -28.83 -1.25 -23.97
N GLY A 129 -27.60 -1.23 -23.45
CA GLY A 129 -26.43 -0.70 -24.15
C GLY A 129 -26.40 0.83 -24.23
N VAL A 130 -27.26 1.53 -23.48
CA VAL A 130 -27.28 2.99 -23.42
C VAL A 130 -26.25 3.43 -22.38
N VAL A 131 -25.36 4.31 -22.82
CA VAL A 131 -24.43 4.99 -21.94
C VAL A 131 -25.09 6.28 -21.46
N SER A 132 -25.54 6.31 -20.21
CA SER A 132 -25.91 7.56 -19.55
C SER A 132 -24.69 8.14 -18.84
N GLU A 133 -24.31 9.37 -19.19
CA GLU A 133 -23.25 10.12 -18.52
C GLU A 133 -23.84 10.85 -17.30
N GLU A 134 -24.01 10.13 -16.18
CA GLU A 134 -24.54 10.76 -14.96
C GLU A 134 -23.40 11.43 -14.15
N ARG A 135 -23.37 12.77 -14.19
CA ARG A 135 -22.44 13.59 -13.40
C ARG A 135 -22.91 13.67 -11.95
N ARG A 136 -22.52 12.70 -11.12
CA ARG A 136 -22.83 12.71 -9.69
C ARG A 136 -21.66 13.27 -8.88
N TRP A 137 -21.91 14.36 -8.17
CA TRP A 137 -20.98 14.94 -7.19
C TRP A 137 -20.82 13.97 -6.01
N SER A 138 -19.59 13.49 -5.78
CA SER A 138 -19.23 12.77 -4.55
C SER A 138 -18.44 13.73 -3.68
N PRO A 139 -18.98 14.20 -2.53
CA PRO A 139 -18.17 14.91 -1.56
C PRO A 139 -17.12 13.95 -1.02
N ALA A 140 -15.85 14.35 -1.08
CA ALA A 140 -14.79 13.68 -0.37
C ALA A 140 -14.93 14.03 1.12
N PHE A 141 -15.14 13.03 1.96
CA PHE A 141 -14.80 13.07 3.38
C PHE A 141 -13.74 12.01 3.63
#